data_AF-A0A9E1DRQ9-F1
#
_entry.id   AF-A0A9E1DRQ9-F1
#
_cell.length_a   1.000
_cell.length_b   1.000
_cell.length_c   1.000
_cell.angle_alpha   90.00
_cell.angle_beta   90.00
_cell.angle_gamma   90.00
#
_symmetry.space_group_name_H-M   'P 1'
#
loop_
_entity.id
_entity.type
_entity.pdbx_description
1 polymer ?
#
loop_
_entity_poly.entity_id
_entity_poly.type
_entity_poly.pdbx_seq_one_letter_code
_entity_poly.pdbx_strand_id
1 'polypeptide(L)'
;MKPRLSILIVAILAASAALIGCGGHPRNGDKAPEKPAPVTADFAKNLDTIYSSPYVTNCETSRKDAIYAAARALDAFQNAVRSQAEPPLLVETKSYRSVRHGDFVVRELKFTPGTDPSAVNYRSWDDFLDDFREYGHSGDRAEMERLGRNLGGMLSDDLFRTARGLGYGVTPTNLDFISAMAVKARKCADLSICAIPDFTAEETAWLRNQPRYRELLDRLAPNSAIDVETRKKDRDSLAQEIGWATRGDFEKHRGIRFEGSKLVLQLDPGDFGFMREALEKYILPIWAGPGFELAIEWVTDPTDDLFRLVRDPGSLGRSFVRYRTREVHLFSQVRDRAIAHEIGHVLGFDDRYYDEWEPKNCRYVSRWDATDLMADDTTGFVKPDEFSTLRAQYGK
;
A
#
# COMPACT_ATOMS: atom_id res chain seq x y z
N MET A 1 5.56 -47.94 -53.17
CA MET A 1 4.39 -47.42 -52.41
C MET A 1 4.89 -46.82 -51.09
N LYS A 2 4.16 -45.88 -50.47
CA LYS A 2 4.37 -45.36 -49.08
C LYS A 2 3.28 -45.97 -48.14
N PRO A 3 3.27 -45.76 -46.81
CA PRO A 3 4.30 -45.32 -45.83
C PRO A 3 4.73 -46.53 -44.96
N ARG A 4 5.17 -46.57 -43.68
CA ARG A 4 5.41 -45.67 -42.50
C ARG A 4 6.79 -46.10 -41.88
N LEU A 5 7.50 -45.42 -40.97
CA LEU A 5 7.27 -44.45 -39.86
C LEU A 5 6.80 -45.07 -38.51
N SER A 6 7.40 -44.62 -37.38
CA SER A 6 7.29 -45.10 -35.96
C SER A 6 8.40 -46.07 -35.54
N ILE A 7 9.05 -46.05 -34.34
CA ILE A 7 9.08 -45.15 -33.15
C ILE A 7 10.55 -45.20 -32.64
N LEU A 8 11.30 -44.10 -32.63
CA LEU A 8 11.56 -43.18 -31.50
C LEU A 8 12.07 -43.81 -30.17
N ILE A 9 13.40 -43.89 -30.08
CA ILE A 9 14.28 -43.60 -28.93
C ILE A 9 13.63 -43.59 -27.53
N VAL A 10 14.08 -44.51 -26.66
CA VAL A 10 14.12 -44.31 -25.20
C VAL A 10 15.58 -44.44 -24.78
N ALA A 11 16.16 -43.37 -24.22
CA ALA A 11 17.55 -43.33 -23.81
C ALA A 11 17.73 -42.61 -22.46
N ILE A 12 18.45 -43.29 -21.56
CA ILE A 12 19.38 -42.74 -20.56
C ILE A 12 18.94 -41.43 -19.87
N LEU A 13 18.38 -41.54 -18.67
CA LEU A 13 18.59 -40.56 -17.60
C LEU A 13 18.37 -41.20 -16.23
N ALA A 14 19.45 -41.75 -15.66
CA ALA A 14 19.55 -42.21 -14.28
C ALA A 14 20.90 -41.77 -13.71
N ALA A 15 20.98 -41.61 -12.40
CA ALA A 15 22.14 -41.14 -11.63
C ALA A 15 22.62 -39.70 -11.90
N SER A 16 22.01 -38.74 -11.19
CA SER A 16 22.68 -37.54 -10.63
C SER A 16 21.76 -36.86 -9.59
N ALA A 17 21.44 -37.58 -8.51
CA ALA A 17 20.57 -37.09 -7.42
C ALA A 17 21.36 -36.99 -6.11
N ALA A 18 22.33 -36.08 -6.05
CA ALA A 18 23.10 -35.79 -4.84
C ALA A 18 23.65 -34.35 -4.85
N LEU A 19 23.61 -33.69 -3.69
CA LEU A 19 24.45 -32.55 -3.31
C LEU A 19 24.39 -31.26 -4.18
N ILE A 20 23.23 -30.60 -4.18
CA ILE A 20 23.23 -29.12 -4.01
C ILE A 20 22.46 -28.81 -2.73
N GLY A 21 23.20 -28.73 -1.62
CA GLY A 21 22.65 -28.24 -0.36
C GLY A 21 22.59 -26.72 -0.40
N CYS A 22 21.43 -26.16 -0.76
CA CYS A 22 21.16 -24.73 -0.68
C CYS A 22 21.09 -24.26 0.79
N GLY A 23 22.25 -24.15 1.44
CA GLY A 23 22.42 -23.46 2.70
C GLY A 23 22.18 -21.96 2.49
N GLY A 24 20.91 -21.56 2.47
CA GLY A 24 20.53 -20.15 2.39
C GLY A 24 21.07 -19.41 3.61
N HIS A 25 22.05 -18.53 3.41
CA HIS A 25 22.44 -17.58 4.44
C HIS A 25 21.20 -16.78 4.84
N PRO A 26 20.80 -16.74 6.12
CA PRO A 26 19.76 -15.82 6.57
C PRO A 26 20.23 -14.40 6.27
N ARG A 27 19.37 -13.59 5.62
CA ARG A 27 19.68 -12.19 5.36
C ARG A 27 19.73 -11.45 6.70
N ASN A 28 20.91 -10.90 7.03
CA ASN A 28 21.08 -10.00 8.17
C ASN A 28 20.29 -8.70 7.89
N GLY A 29 19.03 -8.67 8.30
CA GLY A 29 18.12 -7.54 8.09
C GLY A 29 16.69 -7.85 8.50
N ASP A 30 16.23 -9.09 8.26
CA ASP A 30 14.82 -9.49 8.38
C ASP A 30 14.37 -9.74 9.83
N LYS A 31 14.56 -8.75 10.72
CA LYS A 31 13.66 -8.59 11.86
C LYS A 31 12.28 -8.28 11.29
N ALA A 32 11.30 -9.16 11.54
CA ALA A 32 9.90 -8.81 11.35
C ALA A 32 9.63 -7.46 12.04
N PRO A 33 8.93 -6.51 11.39
CA PRO A 33 8.78 -5.16 11.92
C PRO A 33 8.18 -5.22 13.33
N GLU A 34 8.83 -4.55 14.28
CA GLU A 34 8.36 -4.53 15.67
C GLU A 34 6.92 -4.01 15.66
N LYS A 35 5.99 -4.81 16.20
CA LYS A 35 4.56 -4.46 16.22
C LYS A 35 4.43 -3.07 16.83
N PRO A 36 3.73 -2.12 16.17
CA PRO A 36 3.60 -0.78 16.71
C PRO A 36 3.05 -0.85 18.13
N ALA A 37 3.69 -0.11 19.05
CA ALA A 37 3.24 -0.07 20.43
C ALA A 37 1.84 0.58 20.47
N PRO A 38 0.86 0.01 21.20
CA PRO A 38 -0.47 0.60 21.30
C PRO A 38 -0.39 2.07 21.71
N VAL A 39 -1.18 2.93 21.05
CA VAL A 39 -1.25 4.34 21.44
C VAL A 39 -2.01 4.42 22.76
N THR A 40 -1.36 4.89 23.84
CA THR A 40 -1.97 4.95 25.19
C THR A 40 -2.12 6.37 25.73
N ALA A 41 -1.96 7.40 24.90
CA ALA A 41 -2.11 8.83 25.23
C ALA A 41 -2.09 9.68 23.95
N ASP A 42 -2.40 10.97 24.10
CA ASP A 42 -2.28 11.99 23.05
C ASP A 42 -3.07 11.62 21.78
N PHE A 43 -4.26 11.02 21.92
CA PHE A 43 -5.06 10.52 20.79
C PHE A 43 -5.31 11.60 19.74
N ALA A 44 -5.65 12.83 20.16
CA ALA A 44 -5.84 13.96 19.26
C ALA A 44 -4.59 14.30 18.40
N LYS A 45 -3.38 14.15 18.94
CA LYS A 45 -2.11 14.42 18.26
C LYS A 45 -1.69 13.27 17.32
N ASN A 46 -2.06 12.05 17.67
CA ASN A 46 -1.92 10.91 16.77
C ASN A 46 -2.88 11.05 15.58
N LEU A 47 -4.10 11.55 15.80
CA LEU A 47 -5.00 11.97 14.72
C LEU A 47 -4.42 13.11 13.87
N ASP A 48 -3.77 14.13 14.45
CA ASP A 48 -3.07 15.17 13.67
C ASP A 48 -2.01 14.57 12.72
N THR A 49 -1.32 13.51 13.17
CA THR A 49 -0.31 12.80 12.36
C THR A 49 -0.97 12.00 11.23
N ILE A 50 -2.08 11.28 11.52
CA ILE A 50 -2.88 10.57 10.51
C ILE A 50 -3.43 11.57 9.49
N TYR A 51 -4.20 12.55 9.92
CA TYR A 51 -4.90 13.53 9.06
C TYR A 51 -4.00 14.57 8.37
N SER A 52 -2.67 14.50 8.54
CA SER A 52 -1.69 15.24 7.72
C SER A 52 -0.98 14.37 6.69
N SER A 53 -1.23 13.05 6.68
CA SER A 53 -0.74 12.13 5.65
C SER A 53 -1.56 12.24 4.36
N PRO A 54 -0.93 12.19 3.16
CA PRO A 54 -1.65 12.13 1.89
C PRO A 54 -2.43 10.82 1.69
N TYR A 55 -2.21 9.81 2.55
CA TYR A 55 -2.87 8.49 2.47
C TYR A 55 -4.18 8.40 3.29
N VAL A 56 -4.77 9.53 3.69
CA VAL A 56 -6.07 9.59 4.38
C VAL A 56 -7.21 9.89 3.39
N THR A 57 -8.31 9.17 3.52
CA THR A 57 -9.47 9.24 2.64
C THR A 57 -10.49 10.29 3.12
N ASN A 58 -11.30 10.82 2.20
CA ASN A 58 -12.40 11.72 2.59
C ASN A 58 -13.53 11.02 3.40
N CYS A 59 -13.52 9.69 3.48
CA CYS A 59 -14.39 8.96 4.38
C CYS A 59 -13.95 9.12 5.85
N GLU A 60 -12.64 9.21 6.09
CA GLU A 60 -12.07 9.50 7.41
C GLU A 60 -12.19 11.01 7.73
N THR A 61 -12.05 11.90 6.73
CA THR A 61 -12.20 13.36 6.96
C THR A 61 -13.64 13.79 7.23
N SER A 62 -14.65 13.14 6.61
CA SER A 62 -16.07 13.46 6.89
C SER A 62 -16.51 13.14 8.33
N ARG A 63 -15.78 12.27 9.03
CA ARG A 63 -15.97 11.94 10.46
C ARG A 63 -14.99 12.67 11.39
N LYS A 64 -14.06 13.47 10.84
CA LYS A 64 -12.91 14.06 11.55
C LYS A 64 -13.31 14.71 12.87
N ASP A 65 -14.27 15.64 12.85
CA ASP A 65 -14.65 16.38 14.06
C ASP A 65 -15.25 15.50 15.15
N ALA A 66 -15.97 14.43 14.78
CA ALA A 66 -16.51 13.43 15.72
C ALA A 66 -15.40 12.54 16.30
N ILE A 67 -14.47 12.07 15.45
CA ILE A 67 -13.32 11.25 15.87
C ILE A 67 -12.40 12.04 16.80
N TYR A 68 -12.11 13.32 16.48
CA TYR A 68 -11.38 14.22 17.38
C TYR A 68 -12.15 14.57 18.65
N ALA A 69 -13.49 14.66 18.62
CA ALA A 69 -14.28 14.87 19.82
C ALA A 69 -14.17 13.67 20.77
N ALA A 70 -14.32 12.45 20.25
CA ALA A 70 -14.13 11.22 21.02
C ALA A 70 -12.70 11.09 21.56
N ALA A 71 -11.69 11.33 20.72
CA ALA A 71 -10.28 11.31 21.12
C ALA A 71 -9.97 12.32 22.24
N ARG A 72 -10.41 13.58 22.11
CA ARG A 72 -10.21 14.61 23.15
C ARG A 72 -10.94 14.28 24.46
N ALA A 73 -12.11 13.66 24.40
CA ALA A 73 -12.84 13.21 25.59
C ALA A 73 -12.09 12.06 26.31
N LEU A 74 -11.55 11.10 25.54
CA LEU A 74 -10.77 9.98 26.08
C LEU A 74 -9.40 10.42 26.60
N ASP A 75 -8.72 11.37 25.92
CA ASP A 75 -7.50 12.02 26.41
C ASP A 75 -7.77 12.76 27.74
N ALA A 76 -8.86 13.53 27.83
CA ALA A 76 -9.24 14.23 29.05
C ALA A 76 -9.55 13.27 30.21
N PHE A 77 -10.30 12.19 29.93
CA PHE A 77 -10.56 11.12 30.90
C PHE A 77 -9.28 10.44 31.38
N GLN A 78 -8.37 10.03 30.49
CA GLN A 78 -7.10 9.43 30.87
C GLN A 78 -6.25 10.37 31.73
N ASN A 79 -6.21 11.66 31.40
CA ASN A 79 -5.47 12.65 32.18
C ASN A 79 -6.11 12.92 33.55
N ALA A 80 -7.44 12.83 33.68
CA ALA A 80 -8.13 12.85 34.97
C ALA A 80 -7.83 11.59 35.82
N VAL A 81 -7.83 10.40 35.23
CA VAL A 81 -7.43 9.16 35.91
C VAL A 81 -5.96 9.22 36.36
N ARG A 82 -5.07 9.79 35.54
CA ARG A 82 -3.65 10.00 35.88
C ARG A 82 -3.44 11.02 37.01
N SER A 83 -4.20 12.11 37.05
CA SER A 83 -4.07 13.13 38.11
C SER A 83 -4.71 12.71 39.45
N GLN A 84 -5.64 11.75 39.42
CA GLN A 84 -6.19 11.09 40.62
C GLN A 84 -5.33 9.91 41.11
N ALA A 85 -4.37 9.43 40.31
CA ALA A 85 -3.44 8.39 40.73
C ALA A 85 -2.33 9.00 41.60
N GLU A 86 -2.30 8.63 42.88
CA GLU A 86 -1.13 8.90 43.74
C GLU A 86 0.15 8.36 43.10
N PRO A 87 1.31 9.02 43.32
CA PRO A 87 2.59 8.54 42.78
C PRO A 87 2.84 7.09 43.22
N PRO A 88 3.00 6.15 42.27
CA PRO A 88 2.86 4.73 42.57
C PRO A 88 3.98 4.22 43.48
N LEU A 89 3.59 3.70 44.65
CA LEU A 89 4.45 2.91 45.54
C LEU A 89 4.86 1.60 44.83
N LEU A 90 5.91 1.71 44.02
CA LEU A 90 6.44 0.69 43.13
C LEU A 90 6.98 -0.52 43.92
N VAL A 91 6.20 -1.60 43.95
CA VAL A 91 6.71 -2.95 44.23
C VAL A 91 6.57 -3.78 42.96
N GLU A 92 7.72 -4.01 42.31
CA GLU A 92 7.80 -4.63 40.99
C GLU A 92 8.24 -6.10 41.07
N THR A 93 7.61 -6.97 40.27
CA THR A 93 8.00 -8.38 40.13
C THR A 93 8.22 -8.73 38.66
N LYS A 94 8.53 -9.99 38.35
CA LYS A 94 8.58 -10.47 36.95
C LYS A 94 7.20 -10.51 36.27
N SER A 95 6.11 -10.67 37.02
CA SER A 95 4.78 -10.97 36.46
C SER A 95 3.75 -9.84 36.63
N TYR A 96 3.91 -9.01 37.67
CA TYR A 96 3.04 -7.87 37.93
C TYR A 96 3.79 -6.74 38.63
N ARG A 97 3.28 -5.53 38.47
CA ARG A 97 3.59 -4.34 39.25
C ARG A 97 2.47 -4.14 40.26
N SER A 98 2.80 -3.88 41.52
CA SER A 98 1.81 -3.48 42.51
C SER A 98 1.71 -1.96 42.52
N VAL A 99 0.50 -1.42 42.46
CA VAL A 99 0.22 0.02 42.54
C VAL A 99 -0.83 0.24 43.62
N ARG A 100 -0.57 1.20 44.51
CA ARG A 100 -1.52 1.62 45.54
C ARG A 100 -2.45 2.71 44.98
N HIS A 101 -3.74 2.58 45.27
CA HIS A 101 -4.76 3.60 45.01
C HIS A 101 -5.57 3.81 46.31
N GLY A 102 -5.20 4.83 47.09
CA GLY A 102 -5.72 5.02 48.45
C GLY A 102 -5.40 3.83 49.36
N ASP A 103 -6.38 3.34 50.10
CA ASP A 103 -6.20 2.20 51.02
C ASP A 103 -5.93 0.85 50.31
N PHE A 104 -6.22 0.75 49.01
CA PHE A 104 -6.18 -0.51 48.27
C PHE A 104 -4.90 -0.67 47.42
N VAL A 105 -4.47 -1.91 47.21
CA VAL A 105 -3.33 -2.24 46.34
C VAL A 105 -3.80 -3.09 45.16
N VAL A 106 -3.74 -2.51 43.97
CA VAL A 106 -4.04 -3.15 42.70
C VAL A 106 -2.77 -3.82 42.15
N ARG A 107 -2.92 -4.96 41.49
CA ARG A 107 -1.82 -5.63 40.76
C ARG A 107 -2.02 -5.41 39.26
N GLU A 108 -1.28 -4.47 38.70
CA GLU A 108 -1.12 -4.33 37.26
C GLU A 108 -0.32 -5.53 36.74
N LEU A 109 -0.96 -6.45 36.02
CA LEU A 109 -0.25 -7.50 35.29
C LEU A 109 0.74 -6.86 34.32
N LYS A 110 1.97 -7.37 34.25
CA LYS A 110 2.93 -6.93 33.22
C LYS A 110 2.42 -7.41 31.87
N PHE A 111 1.86 -6.47 31.11
CA PHE A 111 1.14 -6.74 29.87
C PHE A 111 2.04 -7.52 28.91
N THR A 112 1.69 -8.79 28.68
CA THR A 112 2.42 -9.68 27.78
C THR A 112 1.68 -9.66 26.44
N PRO A 113 2.21 -8.99 25.39
CA PRO A 113 1.41 -8.73 24.20
C PRO A 113 1.09 -10.01 23.42
N GLY A 114 -0.17 -10.45 23.43
CA GLY A 114 -0.62 -11.53 22.53
C GLY A 114 -1.84 -12.38 22.92
N THR A 115 -2.47 -12.22 24.10
CA THR A 115 -3.44 -13.22 24.59
C THR A 115 -4.79 -12.68 25.12
N ASP A 116 -5.23 -11.48 24.73
CA ASP A 116 -6.59 -11.01 25.03
C ASP A 116 -7.47 -10.91 23.77
N PRO A 117 -8.24 -11.96 23.43
CA PRO A 117 -9.19 -11.95 22.32
C PRO A 117 -10.51 -11.24 22.66
N SER A 118 -10.65 -10.61 23.84
CA SER A 118 -11.82 -9.78 24.20
C SER A 118 -11.68 -8.31 23.83
N ALA A 119 -10.51 -7.90 23.30
CA ALA A 119 -10.35 -6.61 22.62
C ALA A 119 -11.35 -6.53 21.46
N VAL A 120 -12.32 -5.61 21.56
CA VAL A 120 -13.36 -5.42 20.55
C VAL A 120 -12.74 -4.77 19.31
N ASN A 121 -12.39 -5.61 18.34
CA ASN A 121 -11.98 -5.19 17.01
C ASN A 121 -13.16 -4.55 16.27
N TYR A 122 -13.36 -3.25 16.48
CA TYR A 122 -14.21 -2.41 15.64
C TYR A 122 -13.80 -2.60 14.18
N ARG A 123 -14.79 -2.79 13.30
CA ARG A 123 -14.56 -3.04 11.87
C ARG A 123 -14.53 -1.76 11.06
N SER A 124 -14.95 -0.64 11.66
CA SER A 124 -14.95 0.68 11.05
C SER A 124 -14.85 1.78 12.11
N TRP A 125 -14.62 3.02 11.64
CA TRP A 125 -14.76 4.22 12.46
C TRP A 125 -16.22 4.54 12.86
N ASP A 126 -17.23 3.98 12.18
CA ASP A 126 -18.63 4.11 12.61
C ASP A 126 -18.89 3.26 13.86
N ASP A 127 -18.47 2.00 13.87
CA ASP A 127 -18.63 1.08 15.02
C ASP A 127 -18.11 1.73 16.31
N PHE A 128 -16.90 2.31 16.25
CA PHE A 128 -16.30 3.04 17.37
C PHE A 128 -17.10 4.29 17.77
N LEU A 129 -17.65 5.03 16.81
CA LEU A 129 -18.45 6.23 17.09
C LEU A 129 -19.86 5.92 17.60
N ASP A 130 -20.44 4.77 17.27
CA ASP A 130 -21.67 4.25 17.89
C ASP A 130 -21.41 3.87 19.35
N ASP A 131 -20.41 3.01 19.60
CA ASP A 131 -19.98 2.65 20.96
C ASP A 131 -19.60 3.88 21.80
N PHE A 132 -18.90 4.86 21.23
CA PHE A 132 -18.56 6.10 21.92
C PHE A 132 -19.80 6.97 22.22
N ARG A 133 -20.82 6.98 21.35
CA ARG A 133 -22.09 7.69 21.63
C ARG A 133 -22.92 7.02 22.73
N GLU A 134 -22.88 5.69 22.82
CA GLU A 134 -23.59 4.93 23.86
C GLU A 134 -22.86 5.01 25.22
N TYR A 135 -21.56 4.73 25.24
CA TYR A 135 -20.79 4.55 26.48
C TYR A 135 -19.90 5.74 26.86
N GLY A 136 -19.52 6.60 25.93
CA GLY A 136 -18.58 7.72 26.13
C GLY A 136 -19.10 8.87 27.02
N HIS A 137 -20.36 8.80 27.43
CA HIS A 137 -21.01 9.73 28.36
C HIS A 137 -21.53 9.05 29.64
N SER A 138 -21.32 7.74 29.80
CA SER A 138 -21.81 6.95 30.94
C SER A 138 -21.21 7.36 32.29
N GLY A 139 -19.97 7.87 32.27
CA GLY A 139 -19.14 8.05 33.47
C GLY A 139 -18.58 6.73 34.03
N ASP A 140 -18.86 5.58 33.42
CA ASP A 140 -18.28 4.30 33.82
C ASP A 140 -16.80 4.26 33.42
N ARG A 141 -15.94 4.08 34.43
CA ARG A 141 -14.49 4.02 34.27
C ARG A 141 -14.07 2.83 33.40
N ALA A 142 -14.70 1.67 33.53
CA ALA A 142 -14.32 0.45 32.80
C ALA A 142 -14.62 0.60 31.30
N GLU A 143 -15.77 1.19 30.95
CA GLU A 143 -16.16 1.47 29.58
C GLU A 143 -15.31 2.57 28.94
N MET A 144 -15.04 3.66 29.66
CA MET A 144 -14.13 4.71 29.17
C MET A 144 -12.69 4.20 28.97
N GLU A 145 -12.20 3.30 29.84
CA GLU A 145 -10.92 2.61 29.62
C GLU A 145 -10.98 1.61 28.45
N ARG A 146 -12.12 0.94 28.19
CA ARG A 146 -12.33 0.06 27.02
C ARG A 146 -12.29 0.87 25.72
N LEU A 147 -13.08 1.93 25.62
CA LEU A 147 -13.09 2.86 24.49
C LEU A 147 -11.69 3.42 24.20
N GLY A 148 -10.95 3.83 25.25
CA GLY A 148 -9.58 4.30 25.14
C GLY A 148 -8.59 3.25 24.62
N ARG A 149 -8.68 1.99 25.07
CA ARG A 149 -7.84 0.90 24.55
C ARG A 149 -8.14 0.61 23.07
N ASN A 150 -9.41 0.56 22.70
CA ASN A 150 -9.82 0.24 21.34
C ASN A 150 -9.40 1.36 20.36
N LEU A 151 -9.61 2.64 20.73
CA LEU A 151 -9.11 3.78 19.97
C LEU A 151 -7.58 3.73 19.81
N GLY A 152 -6.86 3.38 20.88
CA GLY A 152 -5.41 3.21 20.85
C GLY A 152 -4.91 2.12 19.88
N GLY A 153 -5.71 1.08 19.67
CA GLY A 153 -5.49 0.05 18.64
C GLY A 153 -5.74 0.58 17.22
N MET A 154 -6.89 1.22 16.99
CA MET A 154 -7.25 1.77 15.68
C MET A 154 -6.23 2.82 15.21
N LEU A 155 -5.80 3.71 16.10
CA LEU A 155 -4.76 4.71 15.82
C LEU A 155 -3.40 4.06 15.51
N SER A 156 -3.04 2.97 16.20
CA SER A 156 -1.82 2.23 15.95
C SER A 156 -1.80 1.63 14.53
N ASP A 157 -2.93 1.09 14.07
CA ASP A 157 -3.04 0.52 12.73
C ASP A 157 -3.12 1.60 11.64
N ASP A 158 -3.88 2.70 11.84
CA ASP A 158 -3.94 3.81 10.87
C ASP A 158 -2.60 4.59 10.80
N LEU A 159 -1.85 4.73 11.90
CA LEU A 159 -0.46 5.25 11.87
C LEU A 159 0.48 4.34 11.08
N PHE A 160 0.42 3.02 11.31
CA PHE A 160 1.22 2.06 10.55
C PHE A 160 0.89 2.09 9.05
N ARG A 161 -0.40 2.17 8.72
CA ARG A 161 -0.92 2.27 7.34
C ARG A 161 -0.44 3.54 6.65
N THR A 162 -0.71 4.70 7.25
CA THR A 162 -0.37 6.03 6.68
C THR A 162 1.13 6.30 6.62
N ALA A 163 1.93 5.74 7.52
CA ALA A 163 3.40 5.82 7.48
C ALA A 163 4.04 4.90 6.41
N ARG A 164 3.26 4.01 5.79
CA ARG A 164 3.72 3.03 4.78
C ARG A 164 2.98 3.11 3.45
N GLY A 165 2.07 4.05 3.25
CA GLY A 165 1.26 4.16 2.02
C GLY A 165 0.29 2.99 1.78
N LEU A 166 -0.04 2.21 2.82
CA LEU A 166 -0.81 0.98 2.67
C LEU A 166 -2.31 1.24 2.50
N GLY A 167 -3.00 0.30 1.85
CA GLY A 167 -4.45 0.37 1.64
C GLY A 167 -5.27 0.23 2.94
N TYR A 168 -6.50 0.73 2.92
CA TYR A 168 -7.43 0.57 4.03
C TYR A 168 -7.71 -0.92 4.32
N GLY A 169 -7.73 -1.30 5.59
CA GLY A 169 -7.86 -2.69 6.04
C GLY A 169 -6.55 -3.49 6.08
N VAL A 170 -5.41 -2.91 5.70
CA VAL A 170 -4.08 -3.50 5.90
C VAL A 170 -3.54 -3.10 7.27
N THR A 171 -3.16 -4.10 8.07
CA THR A 171 -2.68 -3.97 9.45
C THR A 171 -1.33 -4.67 9.61
N PRO A 172 -0.56 -4.40 10.69
CA PRO A 172 0.67 -5.14 10.99
C PRO A 172 0.47 -6.66 11.15
N THR A 173 -0.77 -7.13 11.34
CA THR A 173 -1.09 -8.55 11.54
C THR A 173 -1.53 -9.28 10.28
N ASN A 174 -1.93 -8.56 9.23
CA ASN A 174 -2.37 -9.15 7.96
C ASN A 174 -1.50 -8.78 6.74
N LEU A 175 -0.53 -7.85 6.88
CA LEU A 175 0.35 -7.44 5.78
C LEU A 175 1.01 -8.61 5.05
N ASP A 176 1.66 -9.54 5.76
CA ASP A 176 2.33 -10.69 5.15
C ASP A 176 1.36 -11.61 4.38
N PHE A 177 0.13 -11.75 4.89
CA PHE A 177 -0.95 -12.54 4.28
C PHE A 177 -1.47 -11.88 2.99
N ILE A 178 -1.66 -10.56 3.00
CA ILE A 178 -2.07 -9.81 1.81
C ILE A 178 -0.94 -9.74 0.78
N SER A 179 0.32 -9.61 1.21
CA SER A 179 1.50 -9.69 0.33
C SER A 179 1.64 -11.07 -0.33
N ALA A 180 1.36 -12.16 0.39
CA ALA A 180 1.30 -13.50 -0.20
C ALA A 180 0.18 -13.63 -1.24
N MET A 181 -1.01 -13.07 -0.97
CA MET A 181 -2.09 -12.98 -1.96
C MET A 181 -1.70 -12.13 -3.17
N ALA A 182 -1.01 -11.00 -2.97
CA ALA A 182 -0.55 -10.13 -4.05
C ALA A 182 0.46 -10.84 -4.98
N VAL A 183 1.32 -11.71 -4.43
CA VAL A 183 2.24 -12.55 -5.24
C VAL A 183 1.47 -13.61 -6.04
N LYS A 184 0.49 -14.30 -5.42
CA LYS A 184 -0.39 -15.26 -6.12
C LYS A 184 -1.19 -14.61 -7.24
N ALA A 185 -1.76 -13.44 -6.97
CA ALA A 185 -2.59 -12.70 -7.92
C ALA A 185 -1.75 -12.21 -9.12
N ARG A 186 -0.58 -11.60 -8.88
CA ARG A 186 0.37 -11.21 -9.94
C ARG A 186 0.80 -12.42 -10.79
N LYS A 187 1.21 -13.52 -10.16
CA LYS A 187 1.57 -14.78 -10.87
C LYS A 187 0.42 -15.33 -11.74
N CYS A 188 -0.84 -15.14 -11.35
CA CYS A 188 -1.98 -15.51 -12.17
C CYS A 188 -2.22 -14.52 -13.33
N ALA A 189 -2.16 -13.22 -13.08
CA ALA A 189 -2.20 -12.20 -14.13
C ALA A 189 -1.11 -12.43 -15.19
N ASP A 190 0.06 -12.89 -14.77
CA ASP A 190 1.18 -13.20 -15.65
C ASP A 190 0.92 -14.35 -16.64
N LEU A 191 0.07 -15.30 -16.29
CA LEU A 191 -0.22 -16.51 -17.07
C LEU A 191 -1.50 -16.33 -17.89
N SER A 192 -1.41 -16.33 -19.22
CA SER A 192 -2.57 -16.21 -20.13
C SER A 192 -3.64 -17.29 -19.94
N ILE A 193 -3.26 -18.46 -19.39
CA ILE A 193 -4.15 -19.59 -19.09
C ILE A 193 -4.79 -19.53 -17.69
N CYS A 194 -4.37 -18.62 -16.81
CA CYS A 194 -4.87 -18.58 -15.43
C CYS A 194 -6.17 -17.77 -15.34
N ALA A 195 -7.26 -18.44 -14.98
CA ALA A 195 -8.61 -17.86 -14.92
C ALA A 195 -8.95 -17.19 -13.57
N ILE A 196 -8.31 -17.63 -12.48
CA ILE A 196 -8.44 -17.10 -11.12
C ILE A 196 -7.18 -17.47 -10.32
N PRO A 197 -6.67 -16.63 -9.40
CA PRO A 197 -5.48 -16.97 -8.62
C PRO A 197 -5.72 -18.16 -7.67
N ASP A 198 -4.65 -18.92 -7.40
CA ASP A 198 -4.66 -20.07 -6.49
C ASP A 198 -4.65 -19.63 -5.02
N PHE A 199 -5.80 -19.12 -4.58
CA PHE A 199 -6.07 -18.74 -3.19
C PHE A 199 -6.56 -19.93 -2.37
N THR A 200 -6.08 -20.03 -1.14
CA THR A 200 -6.62 -20.93 -0.11
C THR A 200 -8.06 -20.56 0.26
N ALA A 201 -8.76 -21.46 0.96
CA ALA A 201 -10.09 -21.18 1.49
C ALA A 201 -10.10 -19.97 2.45
N GLU A 202 -9.02 -19.76 3.22
CA GLU A 202 -8.87 -18.63 4.15
C GLU A 202 -8.69 -17.30 3.42
N GLU A 203 -7.78 -17.23 2.45
CA GLU A 203 -7.59 -16.08 1.56
C GLU A 203 -8.88 -15.73 0.81
N THR A 204 -9.57 -16.75 0.28
CA THR A 204 -10.85 -16.58 -0.42
C THR A 204 -11.95 -16.06 0.51
N ALA A 205 -12.03 -16.55 1.76
CA ALA A 205 -12.97 -16.06 2.75
C ALA A 205 -12.67 -14.62 3.19
N TRP A 206 -11.39 -14.29 3.39
CA TRP A 206 -10.97 -12.92 3.72
C TRP A 206 -11.35 -11.94 2.61
N LEU A 207 -10.98 -12.25 1.36
CA LEU A 207 -11.33 -11.40 0.21
C LEU A 207 -12.85 -11.25 0.05
N ARG A 208 -13.63 -12.32 0.23
CA ARG A 208 -15.10 -12.27 0.16
C ARG A 208 -15.75 -11.47 1.29
N ASN A 209 -15.09 -11.33 2.44
CA ASN A 209 -15.56 -10.48 3.52
C ASN A 209 -15.36 -8.98 3.22
N GLN A 210 -14.37 -8.62 2.38
CA GLN A 210 -14.19 -7.25 1.90
C GLN A 210 -15.18 -6.91 0.77
N PRO A 211 -15.99 -5.83 0.87
CA PRO A 211 -16.89 -5.44 -0.19
C PRO A 211 -16.18 -5.18 -1.53
N ARG A 212 -14.99 -4.57 -1.49
CA ARG A 212 -14.15 -4.22 -2.65
C ARG A 212 -13.79 -5.41 -3.55
N TYR A 213 -13.45 -6.56 -2.96
CA TYR A 213 -13.00 -7.74 -3.71
C TYR A 213 -14.13 -8.73 -4.02
N ARG A 214 -15.29 -8.62 -3.36
CA ARG A 214 -16.41 -9.56 -3.51
C ARG A 214 -16.93 -9.63 -4.95
N GLU A 215 -17.24 -8.50 -5.56
CA GLU A 215 -17.77 -8.46 -6.93
C GLU A 215 -16.77 -9.06 -7.94
N LEU A 216 -15.49 -8.70 -7.83
CA LEU A 216 -14.43 -9.25 -8.67
C LEU A 216 -14.32 -10.77 -8.50
N LEU A 217 -14.37 -11.31 -7.28
CA LEU A 217 -14.34 -12.76 -7.05
C LEU A 217 -15.59 -13.50 -7.54
N ASP A 218 -16.77 -12.87 -7.50
CA ASP A 218 -18.00 -13.45 -8.04
C ASP A 218 -18.01 -13.42 -9.58
N ARG A 219 -17.48 -12.36 -10.19
CA ARG A 219 -17.24 -12.29 -11.65
C ARG A 219 -16.17 -13.28 -12.11
N LEU A 220 -15.13 -13.50 -11.34
CA LEU A 220 -14.08 -14.49 -11.61
C LEU A 220 -14.47 -15.93 -11.29
N ALA A 221 -15.65 -16.19 -10.74
CA ALA A 221 -16.10 -17.56 -10.45
C ALA A 221 -16.15 -18.43 -11.73
N PRO A 222 -15.90 -19.76 -11.66
CA PRO A 222 -15.87 -20.63 -12.84
C PRO A 222 -17.21 -20.73 -13.58
N ASN A 223 -18.33 -20.46 -12.90
CA ASN A 223 -19.69 -20.44 -13.43
C ASN A 223 -20.17 -19.06 -13.90
N SER A 224 -19.34 -18.02 -13.80
CA SER A 224 -19.65 -16.68 -14.28
C SER A 224 -19.62 -16.61 -15.81
N ALA A 225 -20.66 -16.00 -16.39
CA ALA A 225 -20.91 -15.95 -17.84
C ALA A 225 -20.08 -14.89 -18.60
N ILE A 226 -19.05 -14.32 -17.99
CA ILE A 226 -18.14 -13.36 -18.65
C ILE A 226 -17.21 -14.04 -19.66
N ASP A 227 -16.87 -13.31 -20.72
CA ASP A 227 -15.94 -13.77 -21.76
C ASP A 227 -14.47 -13.79 -21.28
N VAL A 228 -13.58 -14.33 -22.10
CA VAL A 228 -12.16 -14.53 -21.77
C VAL A 228 -11.39 -13.22 -21.57
N GLU A 229 -11.65 -12.17 -22.35
CA GLU A 229 -10.96 -10.89 -22.22
C GLU A 229 -11.52 -10.06 -21.06
N THR A 230 -12.83 -10.13 -20.78
CA THR A 230 -13.41 -9.57 -19.55
C THR A 230 -12.87 -10.28 -18.31
N ARG A 231 -12.80 -11.62 -18.32
CA ARG A 231 -12.24 -12.42 -17.21
C ARG A 231 -10.77 -12.11 -16.96
N LYS A 232 -9.99 -11.93 -18.02
CA LYS A 232 -8.59 -11.49 -17.96
C LYS A 232 -8.47 -10.09 -17.34
N LYS A 233 -9.28 -9.12 -17.77
CA LYS A 233 -9.34 -7.78 -17.16
C LYS A 233 -9.70 -7.84 -15.68
N ASP A 234 -10.77 -8.55 -15.31
CA ASP A 234 -11.22 -8.66 -13.91
C ASP A 234 -10.14 -9.28 -13.00
N ARG A 235 -9.38 -10.24 -13.52
CA ARG A 235 -8.24 -10.89 -12.86
C ARG A 235 -7.04 -9.96 -12.73
N ASP A 236 -6.72 -9.21 -13.79
CA ASP A 236 -5.61 -8.26 -13.81
C ASP A 236 -5.92 -7.09 -12.86
N SER A 237 -7.18 -6.63 -12.84
CA SER A 237 -7.71 -5.71 -11.83
C SER A 237 -7.62 -6.29 -10.43
N LEU A 238 -8.03 -7.55 -10.17
CA LEU A 238 -7.89 -8.15 -8.84
C LEU A 238 -6.41 -8.23 -8.38
N ALA A 239 -5.48 -8.50 -9.30
CA ALA A 239 -4.05 -8.49 -9.02
C ALA A 239 -3.50 -7.07 -8.74
N GLN A 240 -3.99 -6.07 -9.47
CA GLN A 240 -3.71 -4.66 -9.23
C GLN A 240 -4.27 -4.18 -7.87
N GLU A 241 -5.51 -4.55 -7.55
CA GLU A 241 -6.27 -4.14 -6.35
C GLU A 241 -5.70 -4.75 -5.05
N ILE A 242 -5.32 -6.04 -5.08
CA ILE A 242 -4.61 -6.67 -3.95
C ILE A 242 -3.16 -6.16 -3.89
N GLY A 243 -2.54 -5.91 -5.05
CA GLY A 243 -1.22 -5.27 -5.13
C GLY A 243 -1.20 -3.87 -4.51
N TRP A 244 -2.21 -3.05 -4.78
CA TRP A 244 -2.41 -1.70 -4.26
C TRP A 244 -2.57 -1.66 -2.74
N ALA A 245 -3.27 -2.64 -2.14
CA ALA A 245 -3.28 -2.78 -0.69
C ALA A 245 -1.85 -2.87 -0.11
N THR A 246 -0.92 -3.47 -0.85
CA THR A 246 0.48 -3.71 -0.48
C THR A 246 1.51 -2.74 -1.11
N ARG A 247 1.11 -1.65 -1.79
CA ARG A 247 2.06 -0.67 -2.38
C ARG A 247 2.69 0.29 -1.34
N GLY A 248 3.24 -0.30 -0.28
CA GLY A 248 4.34 0.32 0.48
C GLY A 248 5.72 -0.08 -0.05
N ASP A 249 5.81 -1.23 -0.75
CA ASP A 249 7.05 -1.75 -1.31
C ASP A 249 7.36 -1.10 -2.66
N PHE A 250 7.91 0.12 -2.61
CA PHE A 250 8.54 0.79 -3.74
C PHE A 250 9.64 -0.09 -4.39
N GLU A 251 9.50 -0.41 -5.67
CA GLU A 251 10.49 -1.19 -6.42
C GLU A 251 11.58 -0.27 -7.01
N LYS A 252 12.75 -0.22 -6.35
CA LYS A 252 13.90 0.61 -6.80
C LYS A 252 14.36 0.18 -8.20
N HIS A 253 13.98 0.95 -9.23
CA HIS A 253 14.33 0.64 -10.61
C HIS A 253 15.84 0.76 -10.85
N ARG A 254 16.45 -0.26 -11.47
CA ARG A 254 17.92 -0.36 -11.64
C ARG A 254 18.52 0.70 -12.56
N GLY A 255 17.75 1.13 -13.57
CA GLY A 255 18.14 2.23 -14.44
C GLY A 255 18.16 3.60 -13.77
N ILE A 256 17.81 3.72 -12.48
CA ILE A 256 17.75 5.00 -11.77
C ILE A 256 18.81 5.08 -10.66
N ARG A 257 19.60 6.15 -10.70
CA ARG A 257 20.71 6.41 -9.77
C ARG A 257 20.90 7.91 -9.52
N PHE A 258 21.58 8.28 -8.43
CA PHE A 258 22.03 9.67 -8.24
C PHE A 258 23.47 9.87 -8.72
N GLU A 259 23.69 11.00 -9.40
CA GLU A 259 25.01 11.54 -9.74
C GLU A 259 25.14 12.95 -9.16
N GLY A 260 25.65 13.04 -7.93
CA GLY A 260 25.68 14.30 -7.17
C GLY A 260 24.27 14.79 -6.84
N SER A 261 23.87 15.93 -7.41
CA SER A 261 22.53 16.49 -7.28
C SER A 261 21.54 16.01 -8.35
N LYS A 262 22.00 15.28 -9.36
CA LYS A 262 21.16 14.80 -10.47
C LYS A 262 20.61 13.42 -10.18
N LEU A 263 19.34 13.18 -10.52
CA LEU A 263 18.79 11.84 -10.67
C LEU A 263 18.91 11.44 -12.13
N VAL A 264 19.69 10.40 -12.44
CA VAL A 264 19.86 9.88 -13.80
C VAL A 264 18.92 8.69 -13.98
N LEU A 265 18.07 8.77 -15.00
CA LEU A 265 17.12 7.74 -15.42
C LEU A 265 17.53 7.19 -16.79
N GLN A 266 17.92 5.91 -16.84
CA GLN A 266 18.17 5.17 -18.07
C GLN A 266 16.85 4.70 -18.72
N LEU A 267 16.70 4.99 -20.01
CA LEU A 267 15.54 4.59 -20.83
C LEU A 267 15.99 4.02 -22.18
N ASP A 268 15.30 2.98 -22.65
CA ASP A 268 15.25 2.66 -24.07
C ASP A 268 14.31 3.67 -24.76
N PRO A 269 14.81 4.49 -25.71
CA PRO A 269 13.96 5.44 -26.43
C PRO A 269 12.96 4.73 -27.37
N GLY A 270 13.15 3.44 -27.64
CA GLY A 270 12.26 2.57 -28.40
C GLY A 270 11.80 3.19 -29.72
N ASP A 271 10.49 3.32 -29.88
CA ASP A 271 9.87 3.82 -31.10
C ASP A 271 10.09 5.33 -31.29
N PHE A 272 10.60 6.01 -30.25
CA PHE A 272 10.89 7.44 -30.17
C PHE A 272 12.40 7.75 -30.27
N GLY A 273 13.23 6.80 -30.74
CA GLY A 273 14.69 6.98 -30.93
C GLY A 273 15.14 8.26 -31.66
N PHE A 274 14.29 8.79 -32.56
CA PHE A 274 14.50 10.01 -33.33
C PHE A 274 13.98 11.30 -32.65
N MET A 275 13.30 11.20 -31.51
CA MET A 275 12.69 12.33 -30.77
C MET A 275 13.28 12.55 -29.37
N ARG A 276 14.39 11.88 -29.03
CA ARG A 276 15.06 11.96 -27.71
C ARG A 276 15.24 13.38 -27.17
N GLU A 277 15.83 14.28 -27.96
CA GLU A 277 16.01 15.68 -27.56
C GLU A 277 14.68 16.45 -27.36
N ALA A 278 13.59 16.05 -28.01
CA ALA A 278 12.29 16.67 -27.83
C ALA A 278 11.63 16.16 -26.53
N LEU A 279 11.71 14.85 -26.29
CA LEU A 279 11.26 14.23 -25.04
C LEU A 279 11.97 14.81 -23.82
N GLU A 280 13.28 15.04 -23.88
CA GLU A 280 14.01 15.76 -22.82
C GLU A 280 13.45 17.16 -22.57
N LYS A 281 13.16 17.93 -23.63
CA LYS A 281 12.61 19.29 -23.54
C LYS A 281 11.18 19.31 -22.96
N TYR A 282 10.44 18.19 -23.05
CA TYR A 282 9.12 18.03 -22.43
C TYR A 282 9.19 17.53 -20.98
N ILE A 283 10.08 16.57 -20.68
CA ILE A 283 10.15 15.89 -19.38
C ILE A 283 10.99 16.67 -18.36
N LEU A 284 12.21 17.06 -18.74
CA LEU A 284 13.21 17.56 -17.77
C LEU A 284 12.81 18.88 -17.09
N PRO A 285 12.19 19.88 -17.76
CA PRO A 285 11.76 21.11 -17.11
C PRO A 285 10.64 20.91 -16.08
N ILE A 286 9.87 19.82 -16.19
CA ILE A 286 8.79 19.49 -15.25
C ILE A 286 9.36 18.80 -13.99
N TRP A 287 10.39 17.96 -14.17
CA TRP A 287 11.12 17.27 -13.10
C TRP A 287 12.36 18.05 -12.58
N ALA A 288 12.38 19.37 -12.76
CA ALA A 288 13.41 20.26 -12.22
C ALA A 288 12.96 20.88 -10.89
N GLY A 289 13.83 20.95 -9.88
CA GLY A 289 13.50 21.49 -8.56
C GLY A 289 14.69 22.12 -7.82
N PRO A 290 14.46 22.82 -6.70
CA PRO A 290 15.53 23.44 -5.92
C PRO A 290 16.55 22.41 -5.40
N GLY A 291 17.72 22.34 -6.03
CA GLY A 291 18.77 21.37 -5.68
C GLY A 291 18.48 19.94 -6.14
N PHE A 292 17.61 19.76 -7.14
CA PHE A 292 17.31 18.49 -7.80
C PHE A 292 17.19 18.71 -9.32
N GLU A 293 17.78 17.82 -10.11
CA GLU A 293 17.68 17.84 -11.57
C GLU A 293 17.49 16.40 -12.07
N LEU A 294 16.40 16.12 -12.79
CA LEU A 294 16.29 14.87 -13.55
C LEU A 294 17.18 14.98 -14.81
N ALA A 295 17.87 13.89 -15.14
CA ALA A 295 18.57 13.70 -16.40
C ALA A 295 18.16 12.33 -16.99
N ILE A 296 18.01 12.25 -18.31
CA ILE A 296 17.73 10.99 -19.01
C ILE A 296 18.99 10.51 -19.72
N GLU A 297 19.29 9.22 -19.59
CA GLU A 297 20.36 8.53 -20.30
C GLU A 297 19.73 7.54 -21.28
N TRP A 298 19.77 7.86 -22.58
CA TRP A 298 19.15 7.03 -23.61
C TRP A 298 20.02 5.85 -24.01
N VAL A 299 19.65 4.65 -23.57
CA VAL A 299 20.39 3.41 -23.85
C VAL A 299 19.90 2.82 -25.17
N THR A 300 20.80 2.68 -26.15
CA THR A 300 20.47 2.20 -27.51
C THR A 300 20.67 0.70 -27.73
N ASP A 301 21.25 0.00 -26.75
CA ASP A 301 21.34 -1.47 -26.68
C ASP A 301 20.88 -1.88 -25.27
N PRO A 302 19.56 -1.83 -24.99
CA PRO A 302 19.02 -1.92 -23.64
C PRO A 302 18.93 -3.37 -23.15
N THR A 303 19.15 -3.57 -21.85
CA THR A 303 18.79 -4.81 -21.16
C THR A 303 17.28 -4.89 -20.89
N ASP A 304 16.75 -6.11 -20.76
CA ASP A 304 15.35 -6.41 -20.40
C ASP A 304 14.90 -5.80 -19.04
N ASP A 305 15.79 -5.15 -18.30
CA ASP A 305 15.51 -4.45 -17.04
C ASP A 305 15.46 -2.91 -17.12
N LEU A 306 15.43 -2.32 -18.33
CA LEU A 306 15.15 -0.90 -18.56
C LEU A 306 13.71 -0.63 -19.05
N PHE A 307 13.22 0.60 -18.85
CA PHE A 307 11.93 1.04 -19.41
C PHE A 307 12.08 1.53 -20.85
N ARG A 308 11.19 1.06 -21.74
CA ARG A 308 11.11 1.37 -23.17
C ARG A 308 9.95 2.30 -23.49
N LEU A 309 10.18 3.32 -24.30
CA LEU A 309 9.09 4.12 -24.88
C LEU A 309 8.47 3.40 -26.09
N VAL A 310 7.19 3.05 -25.99
CA VAL A 310 6.41 2.36 -27.03
C VAL A 310 5.31 3.28 -27.54
N ARG A 311 5.10 3.34 -28.85
CA ARG A 311 4.03 4.15 -29.43
C ARG A 311 2.71 3.39 -29.39
N ASP A 312 1.73 3.87 -28.63
CA ASP A 312 0.39 3.30 -28.69
C ASP A 312 -0.25 3.61 -30.07
N PRO A 313 -0.81 2.60 -30.77
CA PRO A 313 -1.39 2.79 -32.10
C PRO A 313 -2.78 3.44 -32.09
N GLY A 314 -3.40 3.64 -30.92
CA GLY A 314 -4.72 4.22 -30.75
C GLY A 314 -4.72 5.74 -30.92
N SER A 315 -5.50 6.23 -31.88
CA SER A 315 -5.73 7.67 -32.11
C SER A 315 -6.55 8.37 -31.00
N LEU A 316 -7.07 7.61 -30.04
CA LEU A 316 -7.79 8.06 -28.84
C LEU A 316 -7.25 7.36 -27.56
N GLY A 317 -5.98 6.94 -27.58
CA GLY A 317 -5.35 6.26 -26.45
C GLY A 317 -5.21 7.17 -25.21
N ARG A 318 -5.02 6.54 -24.05
CA ARG A 318 -4.35 7.17 -22.90
C ARG A 318 -2.88 6.72 -22.92
N SER A 319 -1.99 7.53 -22.37
CA SER A 319 -0.69 7.02 -21.95
C SER A 319 -0.85 6.09 -20.73
N PHE A 320 0.11 5.20 -20.51
CA PHE A 320 0.21 4.36 -19.31
C PHE A 320 1.58 3.66 -19.22
N VAL A 321 2.05 3.37 -18.00
CA VAL A 321 3.23 2.51 -17.74
C VAL A 321 2.82 1.05 -17.47
N ARG A 322 3.28 0.13 -18.32
CA ARG A 322 3.24 -1.32 -18.06
C ARG A 322 4.52 -1.76 -17.36
N TYR A 323 4.54 -1.66 -16.03
CA TYR A 323 5.65 -2.13 -15.18
C TYR A 323 6.15 -3.55 -15.53
N ARG A 324 5.24 -4.48 -15.85
CA ARG A 324 5.57 -5.88 -16.17
C ARG A 324 6.44 -6.02 -17.44
N THR A 325 6.08 -5.36 -18.52
CA THR A 325 6.81 -5.38 -19.80
C THR A 325 7.87 -4.29 -19.88
N ARG A 326 7.95 -3.44 -18.85
CA ARG A 326 8.74 -2.20 -18.78
C ARG A 326 8.47 -1.27 -19.96
N GLU A 327 7.22 -1.15 -20.37
CA GLU A 327 6.84 -0.28 -21.49
C GLU A 327 6.12 0.98 -20.98
N VAL A 328 6.59 2.15 -21.40
CA VAL A 328 5.87 3.41 -21.29
C VAL A 328 5.14 3.62 -22.62
N HIS A 329 3.82 3.42 -22.62
CA HIS A 329 3.01 3.58 -23.83
C HIS A 329 2.58 5.04 -23.97
N LEU A 330 2.94 5.65 -25.10
CA LEU A 330 2.64 7.05 -25.43
C LEU A 330 1.78 7.12 -26.69
N PHE A 331 0.58 7.70 -26.57
CA PHE A 331 -0.37 7.85 -27.68
C PHE A 331 -0.06 9.07 -28.56
N SER A 332 -0.62 9.11 -29.77
CA SER A 332 -0.45 10.26 -30.66
C SER A 332 -1.15 11.51 -30.13
N GLN A 333 -0.42 12.63 -30.03
CA GLN A 333 -0.88 13.90 -29.41
C GLN A 333 -0.91 13.89 -27.87
N VAL A 334 -0.13 13.00 -27.24
CA VAL A 334 0.21 13.10 -25.81
C VAL A 334 0.77 14.49 -25.45
N ARG A 335 0.41 15.00 -24.27
CA ARG A 335 0.83 16.31 -23.73
C ARG A 335 2.16 16.18 -22.99
N ASP A 336 2.97 17.23 -22.98
CA ASP A 336 4.28 17.28 -22.31
C ASP A 336 4.22 16.81 -20.83
N ARG A 337 3.22 17.32 -20.07
CA ARG A 337 2.93 16.88 -18.69
C ARG A 337 2.49 15.43 -18.59
N ALA A 338 1.73 14.91 -19.55
CA ALA A 338 1.33 13.50 -19.58
C ALA A 338 2.55 12.60 -19.76
N ILE A 339 3.50 12.96 -20.63
CA ILE A 339 4.79 12.25 -20.73
C ILE A 339 5.53 12.31 -19.38
N ALA A 340 5.60 13.49 -18.74
CA ALA A 340 6.27 13.64 -17.45
C ALA A 340 5.57 12.87 -16.29
N HIS A 341 4.25 12.71 -16.33
CA HIS A 341 3.46 11.91 -15.40
C HIS A 341 3.78 10.41 -15.54
N GLU A 342 3.83 9.87 -16.77
CA GLU A 342 4.32 8.49 -17.00
C GLU A 342 5.76 8.29 -16.52
N ILE A 343 6.62 9.31 -16.67
CA ILE A 343 7.98 9.27 -16.10
C ILE A 343 7.93 9.24 -14.57
N GLY A 344 6.97 9.88 -13.92
CA GLY A 344 6.73 9.73 -12.48
C GLY A 344 6.47 8.28 -12.07
N HIS A 345 5.67 7.54 -12.83
CA HIS A 345 5.50 6.09 -12.64
C HIS A 345 6.81 5.31 -12.82
N VAL A 346 7.61 5.62 -13.84
CA VAL A 346 8.94 5.01 -14.02
C VAL A 346 9.89 5.33 -12.86
N LEU A 347 9.79 6.54 -12.29
CA LEU A 347 10.53 6.94 -11.09
C LEU A 347 10.04 6.24 -9.81
N GLY A 348 8.83 5.65 -9.82
CA GLY A 348 8.25 4.87 -8.72
C GLY A 348 7.15 5.59 -7.93
N PHE A 349 6.49 6.59 -8.53
CA PHE A 349 5.28 7.21 -7.97
C PHE A 349 4.00 6.55 -8.50
N ASP A 350 3.09 6.25 -7.58
CA ASP A 350 1.72 5.87 -7.92
C ASP A 350 0.86 7.08 -8.30
N ASP A 351 -0.24 6.81 -9.00
CA ASP A 351 -1.36 7.74 -9.17
C ASP A 351 -1.83 8.29 -7.81
N ARG A 352 -1.93 9.61 -7.68
CA ARG A 352 -2.44 10.31 -6.49
C ARG A 352 -3.96 10.59 -6.58
N TYR A 353 -4.71 9.65 -7.15
CA TYR A 353 -6.17 9.63 -7.08
C TYR A 353 -6.63 9.12 -5.70
N TYR A 354 -7.73 9.68 -5.18
CA TYR A 354 -8.40 9.14 -3.99
C TYR A 354 -9.90 9.07 -4.20
N ASP A 355 -10.52 7.94 -3.84
CA ASP A 355 -11.96 7.76 -3.98
C ASP A 355 -12.72 8.34 -2.77
N GLU A 356 -13.60 9.30 -3.04
CA GLU A 356 -14.52 9.88 -2.07
C GLU A 356 -15.89 9.21 -2.18
N TRP A 357 -16.50 8.82 -1.05
CA TRP A 357 -17.89 8.39 -1.05
C TRP A 357 -18.81 9.60 -1.18
N GLU A 358 -19.54 9.71 -2.29
CA GLU A 358 -20.51 10.77 -2.58
C GLU A 358 -21.88 10.42 -1.95
N PRO A 359 -22.23 10.95 -0.75
CA PRO A 359 -23.32 10.38 0.05
C PRO A 359 -24.70 10.58 -0.57
N LYS A 360 -24.83 11.62 -1.42
CA LYS A 360 -26.06 11.94 -2.17
C LYS A 360 -26.42 10.88 -3.21
N ASN A 361 -25.42 10.20 -3.77
CA ASN A 361 -25.57 9.29 -4.90
C ASN A 361 -25.16 7.84 -4.56
N CYS A 362 -24.82 7.56 -3.30
CA CYS A 362 -24.42 6.25 -2.78
C CYS A 362 -23.38 5.52 -3.65
N ARG A 363 -22.30 6.22 -4.01
CA ARG A 363 -21.21 5.70 -4.83
C ARG A 363 -19.88 6.33 -4.44
N TYR A 364 -18.78 5.67 -4.78
CA TYR A 364 -17.48 6.33 -4.82
C TYR A 364 -17.35 7.21 -6.07
N VAL A 365 -16.67 8.35 -5.93
CA VAL A 365 -16.24 9.24 -7.01
C VAL A 365 -14.77 9.58 -6.80
N SER A 366 -13.95 9.37 -7.83
CA SER A 366 -12.52 9.66 -7.75
C SER A 366 -12.28 11.18 -7.71
N ARG A 367 -11.34 11.58 -6.85
CA ARG A 367 -10.88 12.94 -6.62
C ARG A 367 -9.36 13.00 -6.79
N TRP A 368 -8.86 14.22 -6.99
CA TRP A 368 -7.45 14.50 -7.20
C TRP A 368 -7.13 15.94 -6.79
N ASP A 369 -5.85 16.21 -6.52
CA ASP A 369 -5.33 17.57 -6.40
C ASP A 369 -4.88 18.06 -7.78
N ALA A 370 -5.63 18.99 -8.38
CA ALA A 370 -5.32 19.54 -9.71
C ALA A 370 -3.98 20.31 -9.80
N THR A 371 -3.27 20.49 -8.67
CA THR A 371 -1.92 21.08 -8.60
C THR A 371 -0.80 20.03 -8.49
N ASP A 372 -1.12 18.74 -8.40
CA ASP A 372 -0.19 17.62 -8.29
C ASP A 372 -0.01 16.93 -9.63
N LEU A 373 1.24 16.76 -10.11
CA LEU A 373 1.49 16.10 -11.40
C LEU A 373 1.03 14.64 -11.40
N MET A 374 1.15 13.94 -10.27
CA MET A 374 0.75 12.53 -10.16
C MET A 374 -0.76 12.37 -9.93
N ALA A 375 -1.51 13.47 -9.82
CA ALA A 375 -2.98 13.47 -9.74
C ALA A 375 -3.68 14.17 -10.92
N ASP A 376 -3.03 15.14 -11.58
CA ASP A 376 -3.54 15.85 -12.76
C ASP A 376 -2.44 16.18 -13.77
N ASP A 377 -2.37 15.39 -14.84
CA ASP A 377 -1.44 15.57 -15.96
C ASP A 377 -1.80 16.76 -16.88
N THR A 378 -2.87 17.52 -16.58
CA THR A 378 -3.25 18.74 -17.31
C THR A 378 -2.61 19.97 -16.70
N THR A 379 -2.75 20.15 -15.39
CA THR A 379 -2.35 21.38 -14.68
C THR A 379 -1.35 21.17 -13.55
N GLY A 380 -1.09 19.93 -13.14
CA GLY A 380 -0.24 19.59 -12.01
C GLY A 380 1.25 19.94 -12.18
N PHE A 381 1.96 19.91 -11.06
CA PHE A 381 3.41 20.12 -10.96
C PHE A 381 3.99 19.13 -9.94
N VAL A 382 5.29 18.80 -10.09
CA VAL A 382 6.00 17.94 -9.14
C VAL A 382 6.08 18.64 -7.78
N LYS A 383 5.72 17.94 -6.72
CA LYS A 383 5.63 18.49 -5.35
C LYS A 383 6.98 18.41 -4.62
N PRO A 384 7.26 19.30 -3.63
CA PRO A 384 8.52 19.27 -2.89
C PRO A 384 8.81 17.98 -2.10
N ASP A 385 7.78 17.26 -1.68
CA ASP A 385 7.88 15.95 -1.03
C ASP A 385 8.34 14.85 -2.00
N GLU A 386 8.06 14.96 -3.29
CA GLU A 386 8.42 13.96 -4.30
C GLU A 386 9.94 13.95 -4.52
N PHE A 387 10.57 15.11 -4.69
CA PHE A 387 12.03 15.22 -4.75
C PHE A 387 12.72 14.69 -3.48
N SER A 388 12.08 14.87 -2.32
CA SER A 388 12.56 14.35 -1.03
C SER A 388 12.44 12.81 -0.95
N THR A 389 11.35 12.28 -1.48
CA THR A 389 11.04 10.84 -1.57
C THR A 389 12.05 10.13 -2.49
N LEU A 390 12.28 10.66 -3.70
CA LEU A 390 13.29 10.15 -4.63
C LEU A 390 14.69 10.12 -3.99
N ARG A 391 15.07 11.16 -3.24
CA ARG A 391 16.36 11.20 -2.54
C ARG A 391 16.47 10.15 -1.44
N ALA A 392 15.40 9.90 -0.68
CA ALA A 392 15.38 8.87 0.36
C ALA A 392 15.45 7.43 -0.19
N GLN A 393 14.93 7.22 -1.41
CA GLN A 393 14.84 5.95 -2.13
C GLN A 393 16.10 5.62 -2.96
N TYR A 394 16.49 6.51 -3.86
CA TYR A 394 17.59 6.28 -4.80
C TYR A 394 18.95 6.75 -4.27
N GLY A 395 19.00 7.72 -3.35
CA GLY A 395 20.23 8.36 -2.84
C GLY A 395 21.04 7.53 -1.82
N LYS A 396 20.96 6.21 -1.89
CA LYS A 396 21.65 5.20 -1.06
C LYS A 396 22.11 4.04 -1.93
#